data_AF-A0A0P6WVR8-F1
#
_entry.id   AF-A0A0P6WVR8-F1
#
_cell.length_a   1.000
_cell.length_b   1.000
_cell.length_c   1.000
_cell.angle_alpha   90.00
_cell.angle_beta   90.00
_cell.angle_gamma   90.00
#
_symmetry.space_group_name_H-M   'P 1'
#
loop_
_entity.id
_entity.type
_entity.pdbx_description
1 polymer ?
#
loop_
_entity_poly.entity_id
_entity_poly.type
_entity_poly.pdbx_seq_one_letter_code
_entity_poly.pdbx_strand_id
1 'polypeptide(L)' 'MKKIENFIFGAMLGGLIGAGLAILLAPTSGKSLRDEVQGYIDNTVSEVRNAGIQRRQELEIELTRLREPKSS' A
#
# COMPACT_ATOMS: atom_id res chain seq x y z
N MET A 1 27.70 -26.11 20.50
CA MET A 1 27.17 -25.78 19.15
C MET A 1 25.97 -26.64 18.75
N LYS A 2 25.92 -27.94 19.10
CA LYS A 2 24.77 -28.87 18.86
C LYS A 2 23.35 -28.34 19.11
N LYS A 3 23.13 -27.49 20.13
CA LYS A 3 21.80 -26.90 20.39
C LYS A 3 21.37 -25.91 19.31
N ILE A 4 22.31 -25.11 18.79
CA ILE A 4 22.07 -24.14 17.72
C ILE A 4 21.85 -24.89 16.40
N GLU A 5 22.61 -25.95 16.13
CA GLU A 5 22.41 -26.81 14.95
C GLU A 5 21.01 -27.43 14.94
N ASN A 6 20.57 -28.01 16.06
CA ASN A 6 19.22 -28.57 16.18
C ASN A 6 18.13 -27.51 16.04
N PHE A 7 18.36 -26.27 16.52
CA PHE A 7 17.44 -25.16 16.34
C PHE A 7 17.34 -24.74 14.87
N ILE A 8 18.48 -24.58 14.18
CA ILE A 8 18.50 -24.23 12.75
C ILE A 8 17.81 -25.32 11.93
N PHE A 9 18.07 -26.60 12.23
CA PHE A 9 17.40 -27.71 11.57
C PHE A 9 15.89 -27.70 11.79
N GLY A 10 15.44 -27.45 13.02
CA GLY A 10 14.03 -27.28 13.34
C GLY A 10 13.39 -26.08 12.64
N ALA A 11 14.09 -24.95 12.57
CA ALA A 11 13.63 -23.75 11.88
C ALA A 11 13.54 -23.96 10.37
N MET A 12 14.47 -24.70 9.77
CA MET A 12 14.41 -25.07 8.34
C MET A 12 13.23 -25.99 8.04
N LEU A 13 13.02 -27.04 8.84
CA LEU A 13 11.88 -27.95 8.67
C LEU A 13 10.54 -27.22 8.88
N GLY A 14 10.43 -26.43 9.95
CA GLY A 14 9.27 -25.62 10.22
C GLY A 14 9.00 -24.59 9.12
N GLY A 15 10.05 -23.95 8.60
CA GLY A 15 9.96 -23.01 7.49
C GLY A 15 9.51 -23.67 6.18
N LEU A 16 10.01 -24.87 5.86
CA LEU A 16 9.59 -25.64 4.69
C LEU A 16 8.12 -26.03 4.76
N ILE A 17 7.69 -26.60 5.90
CA ILE A 17 6.29 -27.00 6.11
C ILE A 17 5.39 -25.76 6.11
N GLY A 18 5.80 -24.70 6.80
CA GLY A 18 5.07 -23.43 6.87
C GLY A 18 4.92 -22.76 5.50
N ALA A 19 5.98 -22.76 4.68
CA ALA A 19 5.93 -22.25 3.32
C ALA A 19 5.02 -23.10 2.42
N GLY A 20 5.09 -24.43 2.55
CA GLY A 20 4.21 -25.35 1.83
C GLY A 20 2.73 -25.11 2.16
N LEU A 21 2.41 -24.97 3.45
CA LEU A 21 1.06 -24.62 3.90
C LEU A 21 0.65 -23.22 3.45
N ALA A 22 1.54 -22.23 3.51
CA ALA A 22 1.25 -20.89 3.02
C ALA A 22 0.92 -20.90 1.53
N ILE A 23 1.61 -21.70 0.71
CA ILE A 23 1.31 -21.84 -0.73
C ILE A 23 -0.01 -22.59 -0.94
N LEU A 24 -0.27 -23.66 -0.19
CA LEU A 24 -1.47 -24.48 -0.35
C LEU A 24 -2.75 -23.77 0.12
N LEU A 25 -2.62 -22.99 1.19
CA LEU A 25 -3.72 -22.27 1.82
C LEU A 25 -3.82 -20.81 1.37
N ALA A 26 -2.84 -20.30 0.61
CA ALA A 26 -2.90 -18.95 0.06
C ALA A 26 -4.18 -18.83 -0.80
N PRO A 27 -5.07 -17.89 -0.47
CA PRO A 27 -6.37 -17.77 -1.12
C PRO A 27 -6.27 -17.37 -2.60
N THR A 28 -5.12 -16.82 -3.04
CA THR A 28 -4.91 -16.36 -4.41
C THR A 28 -3.49 -16.66 -4.89
N SER A 29 -3.29 -16.77 -6.21
CA SER A 29 -1.95 -16.92 -6.78
C SER A 29 -1.09 -15.70 -6.41
N GLY A 30 0.22 -15.90 -6.19
CA GLY A 30 1.13 -14.79 -5.90
C GLY A 30 1.18 -13.71 -7.00
N LYS A 31 0.66 -13.98 -8.19
CA LYS A 31 0.43 -12.97 -9.23
C LYS A 31 -0.80 -12.12 -8.92
N SER A 32 -1.93 -12.76 -8.63
CA SER A 32 -3.19 -12.09 -8.27
C SER A 32 -3.03 -11.16 -7.07
N LEU A 33 -2.31 -11.59 -6.03
CA LEU A 33 -2.04 -10.74 -4.86
C LEU A 33 -1.20 -9.50 -5.24
N ARG A 34 -0.21 -9.65 -6.13
CA ARG A 34 0.59 -8.51 -6.60
C ARG A 34 -0.25 -7.55 -7.43
N ASP A 35 -1.10 -8.08 -8.30
CA ASP A 35 -1.99 -7.29 -9.14
C ASP A 35 -2.99 -6.50 -8.27
N GLU A 36 -3.53 -7.12 -7.21
CA GLU A 36 -4.43 -6.48 -6.25
C GLU A 36 -3.73 -5.38 -5.45
N VAL A 37 -2.54 -5.65 -4.90
CA VAL A 37 -1.73 -4.66 -4.17
C VAL A 37 -1.38 -3.48 -5.08
N GLN A 38 -0.95 -3.76 -6.31
CA GLN A 38 -0.63 -2.73 -7.29
C GLN A 38 -1.86 -1.87 -7.59
N GLY A 39 -3.01 -2.49 -7.84
CA GLY A 39 -4.27 -1.78 -8.06
C GLY A 39 -4.66 -0.90 -6.88
N TYR A 40 -4.49 -1.39 -5.64
CA TYR A 40 -4.76 -0.62 -4.43
C TYR A 40 -3.86 0.62 -4.32
N ILE A 41 -2.56 0.47 -4.59
CA ILE A 41 -1.58 1.57 -4.58
C ILE A 41 -1.94 2.61 -5.65
N ASP A 42 -2.18 2.15 -6.88
CA ASP A 42 -2.46 3.04 -8.02
C ASP A 42 -3.75 3.85 -7.79
N ASN A 43 -4.81 3.20 -7.27
CA ASN A 43 -6.05 3.88 -6.90
C ASN A 43 -5.81 4.93 -5.82
N THR A 44 -5.09 4.57 -4.75
CA THR A 44 -4.78 5.49 -3.65
C THR A 44 -4.01 6.73 -4.13
N VAL A 45 -2.99 6.52 -4.98
CA VAL A 45 -2.19 7.62 -5.54
C VAL A 45 -3.03 8.51 -6.45
N SER A 46 -3.89 7.91 -7.28
CA SER A 46 -4.82 8.64 -8.14
C SER A 46 -5.79 9.50 -7.33
N GLU A 47 -6.40 8.93 -6.28
CA GLU A 47 -7.31 9.64 -5.39
C GLU A 47 -6.64 10.83 -4.70
N VAL A 48 -5.45 10.64 -4.12
CA VAL A 48 -4.70 11.73 -3.47
C VAL A 48 -4.36 12.84 -4.47
N ARG A 49 -3.91 12.48 -5.68
CA ARG A 49 -3.62 13.47 -6.73
C ARG A 49 -4.87 14.25 -7.11
N ASN A 50 -5.98 13.57 -7.33
CA ASN A 50 -7.24 14.19 -7.73
C ASN A 50 -7.79 15.10 -6.63
N ALA A 51 -7.72 14.67 -5.37
CA ALA A 51 -8.08 15.51 -4.22
C ALA A 51 -7.19 16.75 -4.12
N GLY A 52 -5.88 16.62 -4.36
CA GLY A 52 -4.95 17.74 -4.39
C GLY A 52 -5.25 18.75 -5.51
N ILE A 53 -5.59 18.28 -6.71
CA ILE A 53 -5.99 19.15 -7.83
C ILE A 53 -7.28 19.89 -7.52
N GLN A 54 -8.31 19.19 -7.02
CA GLN A 54 -9.58 19.80 -6.64
C GLN A 54 -9.38 20.87 -5.55
N ARG A 55 -8.61 20.56 -4.51
CA ARG A 55 -8.33 21.52 -3.44
C ARG A 55 -7.57 22.74 -3.94
N ARG A 56 -6.63 22.57 -4.88
CA ARG A 56 -5.92 23.69 -5.49
C ARG A 56 -6.87 24.61 -6.26
N GLN A 57 -7.79 24.05 -7.04
CA GLN A 57 -8.79 24.83 -7.78
C GLN A 57 -9.70 25.63 -6.83
N GLU A 58 -10.15 25.01 -5.73
CA GLU A 58 -10.94 25.71 -4.70
C GLU A 58 -10.16 26.89 -4.07
N LEU A 59 -8.88 26.67 -3.75
CA LEU A 59 -8.02 27.72 -3.17
C LEU A 59 -7.73 28.86 -4.16
N GLU A 60 -7.58 28.57 -5.46
CA GLU A 60 -7.41 29.60 -6.49
C GLU A 60 -8.66 30.50 -6.63
N ILE A 61 -9.86 29.91 -6.50
CA ILE A 61 -11.14 30.64 -6.49
C ILE A 61 -11.21 31.53 -5.24
N GLU A 62 -10.87 30.98 -4.06
CA GLU A 62 -10.88 31.73 -2.80
C GLU A 62 -9.86 32.87 -2.79
N LEU A 63 -8.64 32.65 -3.32
CA LEU A 63 -7.63 33.69 -3.46
C LEU A 63 -8.08 34.81 -4.40
N THR A 64 -8.77 34.48 -5.49
CA THR A 64 -9.35 35.49 -6.39
C THR A 64 -10.37 36.35 -5.66
N ARG A 65 -11.28 35.72 -4.90
CA ARG A 65 -12.28 36.41 -4.08
C ARG A 65 -11.66 37.31 -3.01
N LEU A 66 -10.57 36.88 -2.38
CA LEU A 66 -9.86 37.68 -1.37
C LEU A 66 -8.99 38.79 -1.97
N ARG A 67 -8.57 38.65 -3.24
CA ARG A 67 -7.84 39.68 -3.99
C ARG A 67 -8.73 40.76 -4.57
N GLU A 68 -10.05 40.57 -4.60
CA GLU A 68 -10.97 41.65 -4.92
C GLU A 68 -10.86 42.74 -3.83
N PRO A 69 -10.55 43.99 -4.20
CA PRO A 69 -10.42 45.06 -3.23
C PRO A 69 -11.77 45.24 -2.53
N LYS A 70 -11.77 45.16 -1.20
CA LYS A 70 -12.90 45.52 -0.35
C LYS A 70 -13.29 46.96 -0.67
N SER A 71 -14.29 47.16 -1.54
CA SER A 71 -14.85 48.48 -1.78
C SER A 71 -15.55 48.91 -0.49
N SER A 72 -14.92 49.86 0.20
CA SER A 72 -15.56 50.67 1.25
C SER A 72 -16.82 51.37 0.73
#